data_AF-A0A918TBG8-F1
#
_entry.id   AF-A0A918TBG8-F1
#
_cell.length_a   1.000
_cell.length_b   1.000
_cell.length_c   1.000
_cell.angle_alpha   90.00
_cell.angle_beta   90.00
_cell.angle_gamma   90.00
#
_symmetry.space_group_name_H-M   'P 1'
#
loop_
_entity.id
_entity.type
_entity.pdbx_description
1 polymer ?
#
loop_
_entity_poly.entity_id
_entity_poly.type
_entity_poly.pdbx_seq_one_letter_code
_entity_poly.pdbx_strand_id
1 'polypeptide(L)'
;MGEVFDLLPVLFPTICRHSFFLSLVMGLQLTASPLQKALDVQKKDFEDRVTAEKAVSNLKGVDFVRQSGLLQTAKNVGDQAPDFSLPNGEGKRVSLEEMLKSGPVVLTWYRGGWCPYCNIALREYQSCMDEFEKAGVQLVAISPELPDVAQATSEKNELDIEILTDANNTVAAQFGTVMKLAPEIEASMKRFADLKKQNGEDYDEGTLPLAATYLIDQEGVIQYAFLDAEYRNRASVEQILRAVERMQNPELAQSPEMVMRTFWGEVWNPPYNVDLIDSLAAEDFEIISAGKSVQGRDAFKSWVRDFQGKINALRFEIDDLIVSDHKVVTRWTCSGRNNGFFGTEPDQRHMEFTGITITEVKDGRMTQKFVERSAWELSKALLAEEAE
;
A
#
# COMPACT_ATOMS: atom_id res chain seq x y z
N MET A 1 63.52 -32.33 -19.56
CA MET A 1 64.42 -31.49 -18.74
C MET A 1 63.76 -30.13 -18.64
N GLY A 2 63.26 -29.63 -17.53
CA GLY A 2 63.15 -30.14 -16.17
C GLY A 2 62.11 -29.29 -15.44
N GLU A 3 61.46 -29.90 -14.46
CA GLU A 3 60.49 -29.30 -13.54
C GLU A 3 61.16 -28.30 -12.58
N VAL A 4 60.43 -27.27 -12.15
CA VAL A 4 60.48 -26.77 -10.76
C VAL A 4 59.06 -26.40 -10.32
N PHE A 5 58.71 -26.96 -9.16
CA PHE A 5 57.47 -26.91 -8.40
C PHE A 5 57.17 -25.56 -7.72
N ASP A 6 55.86 -25.33 -7.49
CA ASP A 6 55.16 -24.72 -6.34
C ASP A 6 55.59 -23.38 -5.72
N LEU A 7 54.58 -22.50 -5.54
CA LEU A 7 54.23 -21.82 -4.28
C LEU A 7 52.85 -21.09 -4.39
N LEU A 8 51.77 -21.79 -3.98
CA LEU A 8 50.67 -21.35 -3.07
C LEU A 8 49.77 -20.09 -3.40
N PRO A 9 48.60 -19.88 -2.72
CA PRO A 9 47.28 -19.95 -3.38
C PRO A 9 46.31 -18.77 -3.05
N VAL A 10 45.03 -18.91 -3.48
CA VAL A 10 43.79 -18.27 -2.99
C VAL A 10 43.74 -16.73 -2.92
N LEU A 11 42.83 -16.13 -3.70
CA LEU A 11 41.83 -15.13 -3.27
C LEU A 11 41.08 -14.62 -4.52
N PHE A 12 40.02 -15.33 -4.93
CA PHE A 12 38.98 -14.72 -5.76
C PHE A 12 37.88 -14.23 -4.80
N PRO A 13 37.63 -12.91 -4.68
CA PRO A 13 36.45 -12.45 -4.01
C PRO A 13 35.23 -12.67 -4.92
N THR A 14 34.22 -13.23 -4.27
CA THR A 14 32.86 -13.48 -4.70
C THR A 14 32.20 -12.19 -5.22
N ILE A 15 32.31 -11.90 -6.51
CA ILE A 15 31.52 -10.84 -7.17
C ILE A 15 30.90 -11.43 -8.42
N CYS A 16 29.78 -12.14 -8.25
CA CYS A 16 28.77 -12.34 -9.30
C CYS A 16 27.59 -13.13 -8.72
N ARG A 17 26.80 -12.47 -7.87
CA ARG A 17 25.43 -12.90 -7.55
C ARG A 17 24.43 -11.75 -7.43
N HIS A 18 24.91 -10.50 -7.31
CA HIS A 18 24.07 -9.30 -7.21
C HIS A 18 23.49 -8.79 -8.54
N SER A 19 23.98 -9.26 -9.70
CA SER A 19 23.64 -8.64 -10.98
C SER A 19 22.36 -9.16 -11.65
N PHE A 20 21.73 -10.22 -11.13
CA PHE A 20 20.54 -10.82 -11.75
C PHE A 20 19.20 -10.37 -11.12
N PHE A 21 19.21 -9.82 -9.90
CA PHE A 21 17.98 -9.33 -9.24
C PHE A 21 17.68 -7.86 -9.56
N LEU A 22 18.70 -7.01 -9.74
CA LEU A 22 18.52 -5.58 -10.04
C LEU A 22 17.78 -5.29 -11.36
N SER A 23 17.84 -6.22 -12.32
CA SER A 23 17.29 -6.01 -13.66
C SER A 23 15.76 -6.13 -13.73
N LEU A 24 15.10 -6.73 -12.73
CA LEU A 24 13.65 -6.94 -12.78
C LEU A 24 12.86 -5.68 -12.37
N VAL A 25 13.46 -4.80 -11.55
CA VAL A 25 12.75 -3.68 -10.90
C VAL A 25 13.08 -2.31 -11.48
N MET A 26 14.28 -2.11 -12.05
CA MET A 26 14.61 -0.84 -12.73
C MET A 26 13.75 -0.56 -13.98
N GLY A 27 13.12 -1.60 -14.54
CA GLY A 27 12.26 -1.51 -15.73
C GLY A 27 10.74 -1.47 -15.45
N LEU A 28 10.32 -1.46 -14.18
CA LEU A 28 8.90 -1.32 -13.84
C LEU A 28 8.42 0.08 -14.19
N GLN A 29 7.93 0.24 -15.42
CA GLN A 29 7.12 1.38 -15.78
C GLN A 29 6.04 1.55 -14.71
N LEU A 30 5.87 2.79 -14.24
CA LEU A 30 4.74 3.21 -13.42
C LEU A 30 3.47 3.09 -14.26
N THR A 31 3.00 1.87 -14.53
CA THR A 31 1.68 1.56 -15.09
C THR A 31 0.82 0.95 -13.97
N ALA A 32 -0.49 1.11 -14.04
CA ALA A 32 -1.37 0.59 -12.98
C ALA A 32 -1.25 -0.94 -12.94
N SER A 33 -1.04 -1.48 -11.73
CA SER A 33 -0.94 -2.93 -11.47
C SER A 33 -2.21 -3.65 -11.94
N PRO A 34 -2.12 -4.94 -12.31
CA PRO A 34 -3.30 -5.71 -12.70
C PRO A 34 -4.37 -5.71 -11.58
N LEU A 35 -3.96 -5.86 -10.32
CA LEU A 35 -4.82 -5.68 -9.16
C LEU A 35 -5.54 -4.32 -9.13
N GLN A 36 -4.80 -3.21 -9.29
CA GLN A 36 -5.40 -1.88 -9.25
C GLN A 36 -6.45 -1.71 -10.35
N LYS A 37 -6.16 -2.19 -11.57
CA LYS A 37 -7.12 -2.17 -12.69
C LYS A 37 -8.39 -2.97 -12.36
N ALA A 38 -8.25 -4.18 -11.80
CA ALA A 38 -9.39 -5.01 -11.41
C ALA A 38 -10.24 -4.36 -10.31
N LEU A 39 -9.60 -3.73 -9.32
CA LEU A 39 -10.29 -2.99 -8.27
C LEU A 39 -11.02 -1.77 -8.83
N ASP A 40 -10.42 -1.03 -9.75
CA ASP A 40 -11.03 0.16 -10.35
C ASP A 40 -12.25 -0.21 -11.22
N VAL A 41 -12.17 -1.31 -11.97
CA VAL A 41 -13.34 -1.89 -12.66
C VAL A 41 -14.44 -2.24 -11.65
N GLN A 42 -14.09 -2.94 -10.56
CA GLN A 42 -15.08 -3.33 -9.55
C GLN A 42 -15.71 -2.14 -8.82
N LYS A 43 -14.95 -1.06 -8.57
CA LYS A 43 -15.45 0.20 -8.00
C LYS A 43 -16.43 0.88 -8.94
N LYS A 44 -16.08 0.97 -10.22
CA LYS A 44 -16.95 1.53 -11.26
C LYS A 44 -18.24 0.74 -11.39
N ASP A 45 -18.14 -0.60 -11.48
CA ASP A 45 -19.29 -1.50 -11.54
C ASP A 45 -20.21 -1.35 -10.32
N PHE A 46 -19.63 -1.11 -9.14
CA PHE A 46 -20.39 -0.85 -7.94
C PHE A 46 -21.12 0.48 -8.01
N GLU A 47 -20.42 1.55 -8.40
CA GLU A 47 -20.96 2.91 -8.54
C GLU A 47 -22.10 2.97 -9.58
N ASP A 48 -21.96 2.27 -10.70
CA ASP A 48 -22.97 2.20 -11.76
C ASP A 48 -24.24 1.44 -11.33
N ARG A 49 -24.17 0.58 -10.30
CA ARG A 49 -25.28 -0.26 -9.81
C ARG A 49 -26.02 0.32 -8.61
N VAL A 50 -25.44 1.30 -7.91
CA VAL A 50 -26.01 1.86 -6.68
C VAL A 50 -26.65 3.22 -6.92
N THR A 51 -27.60 3.59 -6.06
CA THR A 51 -28.17 4.94 -6.08
C THR A 51 -27.13 5.97 -5.60
N ALA A 52 -27.30 7.23 -6.01
CA ALA A 52 -26.47 8.34 -5.53
C ALA A 52 -26.48 8.45 -3.99
N GLU A 53 -27.63 8.24 -3.36
CA GLU A 53 -27.75 8.20 -1.90
C GLU A 53 -26.87 7.10 -1.28
N LYS A 54 -26.86 5.91 -1.85
CA LYS A 54 -26.04 4.80 -1.35
C LYS A 54 -24.55 5.06 -1.58
N ALA A 55 -24.17 5.65 -2.72
CA ALA A 55 -22.80 6.07 -2.97
C ALA A 55 -22.32 7.07 -1.90
N VAL A 56 -23.13 8.10 -1.60
CA VAL A 56 -22.85 9.08 -0.54
C VAL A 56 -22.72 8.42 0.84
N SER A 57 -23.61 7.48 1.18
CA SER A 57 -23.52 6.75 2.45
C SER A 57 -22.22 5.96 2.58
N ASN A 58 -21.77 5.31 1.50
CA ASN A 58 -20.49 4.60 1.54
C ASN A 58 -19.30 5.54 1.75
N LEU A 59 -19.29 6.71 1.12
CA LEU A 59 -18.25 7.73 1.33
C LEU A 59 -18.25 8.21 2.78
N LYS A 60 -19.43 8.46 3.37
CA LYS A 60 -19.56 8.78 4.80
C LYS A 60 -19.03 7.67 5.70
N GLY A 61 -19.26 6.41 5.33
CA GLY A 61 -18.70 5.25 6.03
C GLY A 61 -17.17 5.25 6.02
N VAL A 62 -16.55 5.54 4.88
CA VAL A 62 -15.09 5.67 4.77
C VAL A 62 -14.58 6.83 5.62
N ASP A 63 -15.24 8.00 5.54
CA ASP A 63 -14.84 9.17 6.32
C ASP A 63 -15.02 8.96 7.83
N PHE A 64 -16.04 8.20 8.24
CA PHE A 64 -16.22 7.80 9.63
C PHE A 64 -15.01 7.01 10.15
N VAL A 65 -14.50 6.06 9.34
CA VAL A 65 -13.28 5.31 9.70
C VAL A 65 -12.07 6.25 9.72
N ARG A 66 -11.90 7.14 8.74
CA ARG A 66 -10.78 8.12 8.72
C ARG A 66 -10.77 9.02 9.95
N GLN A 67 -11.93 9.47 10.41
CA GLN A 67 -12.07 10.37 11.55
C GLN A 67 -11.98 9.66 12.90
N SER A 68 -12.03 8.33 12.92
CA SER A 68 -12.00 7.55 14.16
C SER A 68 -10.64 7.55 14.88
N GLY A 69 -9.56 7.97 14.21
CA GLY A 69 -8.20 7.88 14.72
C GLY A 69 -7.54 6.51 14.51
N LEU A 70 -8.27 5.52 13.96
CA LEU A 70 -7.81 4.14 13.84
C LEU A 70 -6.47 4.00 13.10
N LEU A 71 -6.32 4.67 11.96
CA LEU A 71 -5.10 4.58 11.14
C LEU A 71 -3.88 5.17 11.87
N GLN A 72 -4.07 6.11 12.79
CA GLN A 72 -2.99 6.73 13.57
C GLN A 72 -2.53 5.84 14.73
N THR A 73 -3.38 4.93 15.19
CA THR A 73 -3.10 4.04 16.33
C THR A 73 -2.79 2.60 15.94
N ALA A 74 -3.08 2.23 14.70
CA ALA A 74 -2.74 0.91 14.16
C ALA A 74 -1.22 0.74 14.09
N LYS A 75 -0.77 -0.52 14.22
CA LYS A 75 0.64 -0.88 14.07
C LYS A 75 1.16 -0.42 12.71
N ASN A 76 2.36 0.12 12.67
CA ASN A 76 2.93 0.69 11.46
C ASN A 76 4.41 0.29 11.30
N VAL A 77 5.03 0.73 10.21
CA VAL A 77 6.44 0.51 9.92
C VAL A 77 7.31 0.92 11.10
N GLY A 78 8.20 0.01 11.52
CA GLY A 78 9.07 0.16 12.68
C GLY A 78 8.50 -0.39 13.98
N ASP A 79 7.20 -0.68 14.07
CA ASP A 79 6.63 -1.33 15.24
C ASP A 79 6.96 -2.83 15.27
N GLN A 80 7.03 -3.38 16.49
CA GLN A 80 6.98 -4.83 16.69
C GLN A 80 5.57 -5.35 16.38
N ALA A 81 5.49 -6.35 15.50
CA ALA A 81 4.27 -7.08 15.22
C ALA A 81 3.82 -7.88 16.46
N PRO A 82 2.54 -7.76 16.89
CA PRO A 82 1.97 -8.66 17.89
C PRO A 82 2.06 -10.13 17.46
N ASP A 83 2.57 -10.99 18.34
CA ASP A 83 2.60 -12.43 18.10
C ASP A 83 1.21 -13.06 18.27
N PHE A 84 0.97 -14.17 17.57
CA PHE A 84 -0.31 -14.89 17.60
C PHE A 84 -0.13 -16.37 17.31
N SER A 85 -1.15 -17.15 17.65
CA SER A 85 -1.31 -18.56 17.25
C SER A 85 -2.77 -18.84 16.88
N LEU A 86 -3.08 -18.81 15.58
CA LEU A 86 -4.44 -18.96 15.05
C LEU A 86 -4.63 -20.32 14.39
N PRO A 87 -5.85 -20.88 14.36
CA PRO A 87 -6.14 -22.06 13.56
C PRO A 87 -6.25 -21.70 12.08
N ASN A 88 -5.81 -22.60 11.21
CA ASN A 88 -6.21 -22.59 9.81
C ASN A 88 -7.53 -23.36 9.59
N GLY A 89 -7.96 -23.48 8.32
CA GLY A 89 -9.18 -24.21 7.93
C GLY A 89 -9.21 -25.69 8.35
N GLU A 90 -8.04 -26.32 8.51
CA GLU A 90 -7.89 -27.70 9.00
C GLU A 90 -7.85 -27.80 10.55
N GLY A 91 -7.89 -26.66 11.25
CA GLY A 91 -7.77 -26.57 12.70
C GLY A 91 -6.32 -26.63 13.23
N LYS A 92 -5.32 -26.75 12.33
CA LYS A 92 -3.91 -26.70 12.69
C LYS A 92 -3.55 -25.29 13.16
N ARG A 93 -2.80 -25.20 14.27
CA ARG A 93 -2.31 -23.92 14.78
C ARG A 93 -1.09 -23.46 13.99
N VAL A 94 -1.15 -22.21 13.52
CA VAL A 94 -0.07 -21.50 12.85
C VAL A 94 0.28 -20.28 13.69
N SER A 95 1.56 -20.13 14.00
CA SER A 95 2.07 -19.04 14.84
C SER A 95 2.99 -18.12 14.07
N LEU A 96 2.92 -16.81 14.33
CA LEU A 96 3.82 -15.84 13.71
C LEU A 96 5.28 -16.13 14.06
N GLU A 97 5.58 -16.39 15.34
CA GLU A 97 6.96 -16.70 15.78
C GLU A 97 7.61 -17.85 14.97
N GLU A 98 6.92 -18.97 14.78
CA GLU A 98 7.46 -20.10 13.99
C GLU A 98 7.62 -19.77 12.50
N MET A 99 6.71 -18.97 11.93
CA MET A 99 6.85 -18.55 10.54
C MET A 99 8.08 -17.66 10.36
N LEU A 100 8.33 -16.72 11.28
CA LEU A 100 9.47 -15.80 11.22
C LEU A 100 10.83 -16.53 11.31
N LYS A 101 10.89 -17.71 11.94
CA LYS A 101 12.09 -18.57 11.93
C LYS A 101 12.42 -19.09 10.51
N SER A 102 11.41 -19.21 9.65
CA SER A 102 11.57 -19.71 8.27
C SER A 102 11.80 -18.60 7.26
N GLY A 103 11.38 -17.37 7.56
CA GLY A 103 11.59 -16.20 6.72
C GLY A 103 10.58 -15.09 7.03
N PRO A 104 10.72 -13.91 6.39
CA PRO A 104 9.76 -12.81 6.52
C PRO A 104 8.35 -13.23 6.12
N VAL A 105 7.36 -12.56 6.70
CA VAL A 105 5.94 -12.87 6.50
C VAL A 105 5.20 -11.65 5.95
N VAL A 106 4.51 -11.84 4.83
CA VAL A 106 3.46 -10.95 4.36
C VAL A 106 2.15 -11.40 4.99
N LEU A 107 1.58 -10.54 5.82
CA LEU A 107 0.35 -10.81 6.55
C LEU A 107 -0.76 -9.90 6.03
N THR A 108 -1.85 -10.47 5.51
CA THR A 108 -2.95 -9.69 4.94
C THR A 108 -4.29 -10.04 5.58
N TRP A 109 -5.03 -9.02 6.01
CA TRP A 109 -6.40 -9.18 6.49
C TRP A 109 -7.40 -9.06 5.35
N TYR A 110 -8.44 -9.87 5.41
CA TYR A 110 -9.63 -9.71 4.58
C TYR A 110 -10.90 -9.80 5.41
N ARG A 111 -11.98 -9.18 4.92
CA ARG A 111 -13.24 -9.02 5.67
C ARG A 111 -14.12 -10.26 5.68
N GLY A 112 -13.87 -11.18 4.75
CA GLY A 112 -14.65 -12.39 4.47
C GLY A 112 -14.85 -12.62 2.97
N GLY A 113 -15.12 -13.86 2.57
CA GLY A 113 -15.30 -14.32 1.19
C GLY A 113 -16.57 -13.81 0.50
N TRP A 114 -17.46 -13.17 1.27
CA TRP A 114 -18.58 -12.39 0.75
C TRP A 114 -18.14 -11.04 0.15
N CYS A 115 -16.94 -10.55 0.48
CA CYS A 115 -16.46 -9.25 0.03
C CYS A 115 -15.79 -9.36 -1.36
N PRO A 116 -16.35 -8.72 -2.42
CA PRO A 116 -15.83 -8.87 -3.78
C PRO A 116 -14.40 -8.33 -3.92
N TYR A 117 -14.08 -7.21 -3.26
CA TYR A 117 -12.74 -6.62 -3.27
C TYR A 117 -11.69 -7.51 -2.58
N CYS A 118 -12.09 -8.27 -1.54
CA CYS A 118 -11.20 -9.24 -0.91
C CYS A 118 -10.89 -10.41 -1.86
N ASN A 119 -11.91 -10.95 -2.52
CA ASN A 119 -11.73 -12.05 -3.48
C ASN A 119 -10.91 -11.65 -4.71
N ILE A 120 -10.98 -10.40 -5.16
CA ILE A 120 -10.09 -9.89 -6.21
C ILE A 120 -8.63 -9.89 -5.73
N ALA A 121 -8.37 -9.36 -4.53
CA ALA A 121 -7.03 -9.31 -3.96
C ALA A 121 -6.42 -10.69 -3.72
N LEU A 122 -7.18 -11.59 -3.09
CA LEU A 122 -6.70 -12.95 -2.79
C LEU A 122 -6.35 -13.74 -4.06
N ARG A 123 -7.15 -13.60 -5.13
CA ARG A 123 -6.85 -14.26 -6.42
C ARG A 123 -5.62 -13.68 -7.10
N GLU A 124 -5.39 -12.37 -6.99
CA GLU A 124 -4.14 -11.78 -7.48
C GLU A 124 -2.95 -12.28 -6.65
N TYR A 125 -3.06 -12.28 -5.33
CA TYR A 125 -1.97 -12.76 -4.50
C TYR A 125 -1.66 -14.24 -4.77
N GLN A 126 -2.69 -15.06 -5.02
CA GLN A 126 -2.55 -16.45 -5.43
C GLN A 126 -1.83 -16.57 -6.78
N SER A 127 -2.19 -15.74 -7.76
CA SER A 127 -1.54 -15.77 -9.09
C SER A 127 -0.07 -15.34 -9.03
N CYS A 128 0.31 -14.63 -7.95
CA CYS A 128 1.66 -14.16 -7.70
C CYS A 128 2.43 -14.94 -6.60
N MET A 129 1.96 -16.14 -6.21
CA MET A 129 2.62 -16.94 -5.17
C MET A 129 4.08 -17.27 -5.51
N ASP A 130 4.35 -17.60 -6.78
CA ASP A 130 5.68 -17.83 -7.31
C ASP A 130 6.65 -16.65 -7.05
N GLU A 131 6.18 -15.41 -7.18
CA GLU A 131 6.97 -14.21 -6.93
C GLU A 131 7.28 -14.04 -5.44
N PHE A 132 6.30 -14.29 -4.55
CA PHE A 132 6.53 -14.27 -3.10
C PHE A 132 7.53 -15.33 -2.67
N GLU A 133 7.41 -16.56 -3.19
CA GLU A 133 8.34 -17.66 -2.93
C GLU A 133 9.77 -17.33 -3.41
N LYS A 134 9.90 -16.80 -4.63
CA LYS A 134 11.21 -16.37 -5.17
C LYS A 134 11.82 -15.23 -4.37
N ALA A 135 11.01 -14.36 -3.80
CA ALA A 135 11.44 -13.29 -2.92
C ALA A 135 11.77 -13.80 -1.49
N GLY A 136 11.50 -15.07 -1.19
CA GLY A 136 11.81 -15.70 0.09
C GLY A 136 10.87 -15.26 1.22
N VAL A 137 9.63 -14.89 0.90
CA VAL A 137 8.63 -14.47 1.89
C VAL A 137 7.42 -15.38 1.87
N GLN A 138 6.83 -15.58 3.05
CA GLN A 138 5.61 -16.36 3.23
C GLN A 138 4.41 -15.42 3.15
N LEU A 139 3.34 -15.80 2.44
CA LEU A 139 2.09 -15.06 2.42
C LEU A 139 1.02 -15.77 3.23
N VAL A 140 0.39 -15.05 4.16
CA VAL A 140 -0.69 -15.56 5.01
C VAL A 140 -1.86 -14.59 5.03
N ALA A 141 -3.07 -15.12 4.87
CA ALA A 141 -4.31 -14.35 4.96
C ALA A 141 -5.02 -14.60 6.29
N ILE A 142 -5.63 -13.57 6.87
CA ILE A 142 -6.39 -13.64 8.12
C ILE A 142 -7.77 -13.04 7.95
N SER A 143 -8.80 -13.69 8.49
CA SER A 143 -10.16 -13.12 8.62
C SER A 143 -10.86 -13.61 9.87
N PRO A 144 -11.96 -12.96 10.28
CA PRO A 144 -12.81 -13.47 11.35
C PRO A 144 -13.70 -14.65 10.93
N GLU A 145 -13.62 -15.12 9.68
CA GLU A 145 -14.46 -16.22 9.20
C GLU A 145 -14.20 -17.48 10.01
N LEU A 146 -15.28 -18.19 10.36
CA LEU A 146 -15.19 -19.52 10.95
C LEU A 146 -14.39 -20.47 10.03
N PRO A 147 -13.72 -21.50 10.57
CA PRO A 147 -12.81 -22.33 9.77
C PRO A 147 -13.47 -22.99 8.55
N ASP A 148 -14.71 -23.43 8.66
CA ASP A 148 -15.50 -24.01 7.55
C ASP A 148 -15.87 -22.97 6.48
N VAL A 149 -16.15 -21.74 6.90
CA VAL A 149 -16.42 -20.61 6.00
C VAL A 149 -15.15 -20.18 5.28
N ALA A 150 -14.02 -20.07 6.00
CA ALA A 150 -12.72 -19.75 5.43
C ALA A 150 -12.29 -20.82 4.41
N GLN A 151 -12.50 -22.10 4.71
CA GLN A 151 -12.25 -23.20 3.78
C GLN A 151 -13.10 -23.07 2.51
N ALA A 152 -14.39 -22.78 2.63
CA ALA A 152 -15.26 -22.54 1.48
C ALA A 152 -14.83 -21.31 0.66
N THR A 153 -14.31 -20.26 1.32
CA THR A 153 -13.70 -19.11 0.66
C THR A 153 -12.46 -19.52 -0.15
N SER A 154 -11.56 -20.34 0.42
CA SER A 154 -10.39 -20.86 -0.30
C SER A 154 -10.79 -21.68 -1.53
N GLU A 155 -11.70 -22.64 -1.37
CA GLU A 155 -12.15 -23.51 -2.47
C GLU A 155 -12.80 -22.71 -3.60
N LYS A 156 -13.67 -21.76 -3.27
CA LYS A 156 -14.37 -20.91 -4.24
C LYS A 156 -13.41 -20.02 -5.05
N ASN A 157 -12.30 -19.63 -4.45
CA ASN A 157 -11.32 -18.73 -5.07
C ASN A 157 -10.06 -19.46 -5.56
N GLU A 158 -10.03 -20.80 -5.47
CA GLU A 158 -8.90 -21.65 -5.87
C GLU A 158 -7.59 -21.22 -5.19
N LEU A 159 -7.63 -21.04 -3.86
CA LEU A 159 -6.51 -20.54 -3.07
C LEU A 159 -5.73 -21.68 -2.39
N ASP A 160 -4.42 -21.68 -2.59
CA ASP A 160 -3.42 -22.44 -1.83
C ASP A 160 -2.80 -21.59 -0.71
N ILE A 161 -3.10 -20.28 -0.66
CA ILE A 161 -2.69 -19.37 0.41
C ILE A 161 -3.18 -19.91 1.77
N GLU A 162 -2.29 -19.94 2.77
CA GLU A 162 -2.65 -20.27 4.14
C GLU A 162 -3.63 -19.22 4.70
N ILE A 163 -4.84 -19.64 5.04
CA ILE A 163 -5.89 -18.79 5.63
C ILE A 163 -6.09 -19.15 7.10
N LEU A 164 -5.98 -18.14 7.98
CA LEU A 164 -6.17 -18.27 9.42
C LEU A 164 -7.45 -17.59 9.89
N THR A 165 -8.11 -18.22 10.86
CA THR A 165 -9.32 -17.69 11.52
C THR A 165 -8.95 -16.87 12.76
N ASP A 166 -9.11 -15.56 12.69
CA ASP A 166 -9.03 -14.62 13.81
C ASP A 166 -10.43 -14.36 14.40
N ALA A 167 -10.93 -15.35 15.13
CA ALA A 167 -12.26 -15.27 15.75
C ALA A 167 -12.43 -13.98 16.56
N ASN A 168 -13.54 -13.27 16.30
CA ASN A 168 -13.87 -11.99 16.91
C ASN A 168 -12.82 -10.87 16.72
N ASN A 169 -11.99 -10.94 15.67
CA ASN A 169 -10.97 -9.95 15.36
C ASN A 169 -9.97 -9.73 16.51
N THR A 170 -9.60 -10.80 17.22
CA THR A 170 -8.74 -10.70 18.41
C THR A 170 -7.33 -10.23 18.07
N VAL A 171 -6.72 -10.79 17.03
CA VAL A 171 -5.38 -10.40 16.54
C VAL A 171 -5.47 -9.06 15.82
N ALA A 172 -6.49 -8.84 14.99
CA ALA A 172 -6.73 -7.53 14.37
C ALA A 172 -6.81 -6.41 15.42
N ALA A 173 -7.42 -6.67 16.59
CA ALA A 173 -7.47 -5.69 17.68
C ALA A 173 -6.08 -5.38 18.27
N GLN A 174 -5.18 -6.37 18.35
CA GLN A 174 -3.80 -6.17 18.80
C GLN A 174 -2.99 -5.34 17.80
N PHE A 175 -3.28 -5.47 16.51
CA PHE A 175 -2.72 -4.61 15.46
C PHE A 175 -3.40 -3.25 15.36
N GLY A 176 -4.49 -3.01 16.10
CA GLY A 176 -5.28 -1.78 16.02
C GLY A 176 -6.08 -1.62 14.73
N THR A 177 -6.39 -2.72 14.03
CA THR A 177 -7.01 -2.71 12.69
C THR A 177 -8.50 -3.07 12.70
N VAL A 178 -9.18 -3.05 13.86
CA VAL A 178 -10.63 -3.30 13.94
C VAL A 178 -11.40 -2.01 13.70
N MET A 179 -11.99 -1.88 12.51
CA MET A 179 -12.81 -0.73 12.17
C MET A 179 -14.25 -0.89 12.68
N LYS A 180 -14.80 0.19 13.23
CA LYS A 180 -16.24 0.30 13.52
C LYS A 180 -16.98 0.74 12.27
N LEU A 181 -18.12 0.12 12.02
CA LEU A 181 -19.01 0.54 10.95
C LEU A 181 -19.80 1.76 11.39
N ALA A 182 -19.99 2.70 10.46
CA ALA A 182 -20.97 3.77 10.67
C ALA A 182 -22.38 3.13 10.82
N PRO A 183 -23.27 3.65 11.68
CA PRO A 183 -24.58 3.03 11.93
C PRO A 183 -25.42 2.79 10.67
N GLU A 184 -25.34 3.69 9.69
CA GLU A 184 -26.01 3.57 8.39
C GLU A 184 -25.44 2.43 7.52
N ILE A 185 -24.14 2.15 7.64
CA ILE A 185 -23.48 1.05 6.95
C ILE A 185 -23.81 -0.28 7.61
N GLU A 186 -23.73 -0.34 8.95
CA GLU A 186 -24.06 -1.52 9.75
C GLU A 186 -25.48 -2.02 9.43
N ALA A 187 -26.47 -1.12 9.46
CA ALA A 187 -27.86 -1.45 9.14
C ALA A 187 -28.02 -2.03 7.72
N SER A 188 -27.19 -1.60 6.78
CA SER A 188 -27.18 -2.11 5.41
C SER A 188 -26.39 -3.41 5.25
N MET A 189 -25.42 -3.68 6.13
CA MET A 189 -24.51 -4.83 6.02
C MET A 189 -25.24 -6.17 6.06
N LYS A 190 -26.30 -6.26 6.87
CA LYS A 190 -27.17 -7.46 6.99
C LYS A 190 -27.84 -7.86 5.68
N ARG A 191 -27.94 -6.94 4.70
CA ARG A 191 -28.47 -7.22 3.36
C ARG A 191 -27.42 -7.82 2.42
N PHE A 192 -26.13 -7.65 2.74
CA PHE A 192 -25.01 -8.13 1.94
C PHE A 192 -24.41 -9.42 2.50
N ALA A 193 -24.28 -9.52 3.82
CA ALA A 193 -23.75 -10.70 4.49
C ALA A 193 -24.38 -10.85 5.89
N ASP A 194 -24.62 -12.10 6.29
CA ASP A 194 -24.96 -12.45 7.67
C ASP A 194 -23.65 -12.66 8.43
N LEU A 195 -23.15 -11.60 9.08
CA LEU A 195 -21.81 -11.61 9.68
C LEU A 195 -21.69 -12.63 10.82
N LYS A 196 -22.76 -12.88 11.58
CA LYS A 196 -22.75 -13.91 12.63
C LYS A 196 -22.66 -15.30 12.05
N LYS A 197 -23.38 -15.56 10.95
CA LYS A 197 -23.26 -16.83 10.25
C LYS A 197 -21.84 -17.05 9.68
N GLN A 198 -21.18 -16.00 9.21
CA GLN A 198 -19.81 -16.11 8.67
C GLN A 198 -18.76 -16.25 9.77
N ASN A 199 -18.90 -15.52 10.88
CA ASN A 199 -17.82 -15.26 11.83
C ASN A 199 -18.09 -15.78 13.26
N GLY A 200 -19.27 -16.37 13.51
CA GLY A 200 -19.71 -16.89 14.81
C GLY A 200 -20.79 -16.05 15.48
N GLU A 201 -21.60 -16.69 16.33
CA GLU A 201 -22.75 -16.07 17.00
C GLU A 201 -22.38 -14.89 17.93
N ASP A 202 -21.18 -14.93 18.51
CA ASP A 202 -20.64 -13.91 19.41
C ASP A 202 -19.97 -12.74 18.65
N TYR A 203 -19.95 -12.78 17.31
CA TYR A 203 -19.32 -11.74 16.50
C TYR A 203 -20.03 -10.39 16.63
N ASP A 204 -19.26 -9.33 16.88
CA ASP A 204 -19.75 -7.94 16.88
C ASP A 204 -19.97 -7.45 15.44
N GLU A 205 -21.24 -7.50 14.99
CA GLU A 205 -21.67 -7.09 13.65
C GLU A 205 -21.39 -5.61 13.34
N GLY A 206 -21.14 -4.78 14.36
CA GLY A 206 -20.73 -3.39 14.21
C GLY A 206 -19.25 -3.21 13.84
N THR A 207 -18.49 -4.31 13.74
CA THR A 207 -17.05 -4.28 13.48
C THR A 207 -16.64 -5.16 12.31
N LEU A 208 -15.56 -4.76 11.64
CA LEU A 208 -14.86 -5.54 10.62
C LEU A 208 -13.36 -5.27 10.72
N PRO A 209 -12.48 -6.19 10.28
CA PRO A 209 -11.08 -5.87 10.15
C PRO A 209 -10.87 -4.90 8.96
N LEU A 210 -9.91 -3.99 9.11
CA LEU A 210 -9.31 -3.27 7.99
C LEU A 210 -8.71 -4.29 7.03
N ALA A 211 -8.73 -4.02 5.72
CA ALA A 211 -8.00 -4.83 4.74
C ALA A 211 -6.50 -4.47 4.77
N ALA A 212 -5.90 -4.57 5.96
CA ALA A 212 -4.51 -4.21 6.22
C ALA A 212 -3.57 -5.27 5.64
N THR A 213 -2.40 -4.84 5.16
CA THR A 213 -1.34 -5.75 4.74
C THR A 213 -0.02 -5.30 5.36
N TYR A 214 0.72 -6.23 5.93
CA TYR A 214 2.03 -5.98 6.54
C TYR A 214 3.10 -6.87 5.92
N LEU A 215 4.32 -6.36 5.82
CA LEU A 215 5.52 -7.17 5.71
C LEU A 215 6.24 -7.13 7.06
N ILE A 216 6.51 -8.30 7.62
CA ILE A 216 7.15 -8.47 8.93
C ILE A 216 8.47 -9.20 8.70
N ASP A 217 9.58 -8.63 9.16
CA ASP A 217 10.90 -9.28 9.08
C ASP A 217 11.07 -10.39 10.13
N GLN A 218 12.20 -11.10 10.08
CA GLN A 218 12.46 -12.24 10.96
C GLN A 218 12.66 -11.83 12.42
N GLU A 219 12.97 -10.57 12.68
CA GLU A 219 13.05 -9.94 13.99
C GLU A 219 11.66 -9.53 14.52
N GLY A 220 10.62 -9.66 13.69
CA GLY A 220 9.24 -9.32 14.01
C GLY A 220 8.93 -7.84 13.91
N VAL A 221 9.77 -7.05 13.23
CA VAL A 221 9.56 -5.63 12.96
C VAL A 221 8.80 -5.46 11.65
N ILE A 222 7.83 -4.56 11.65
CA ILE A 222 7.05 -4.24 10.46
C ILE A 222 7.89 -3.38 9.51
N GLN A 223 8.12 -3.88 8.30
CA GLN A 223 8.88 -3.22 7.23
C GLN A 223 8.01 -2.56 6.17
N TYR A 224 6.75 -2.98 6.07
CA TYR A 224 5.72 -2.36 5.24
C TYR A 224 4.37 -2.47 5.94
N ALA A 225 3.57 -1.41 5.86
CA ALA A 225 2.20 -1.39 6.32
C ALA A 225 1.32 -0.70 5.28
N PHE A 226 0.26 -1.37 4.84
CA PHE A 226 -0.81 -0.78 4.05
C PHE A 226 -2.04 -0.64 4.93
N LEU A 227 -2.41 0.61 5.23
CA LEU A 227 -3.51 0.97 6.11
C LEU A 227 -4.41 1.97 5.40
N ASP A 228 -5.59 1.54 4.94
CA ASP A 228 -6.50 2.42 4.22
C ASP A 228 -7.95 2.24 4.70
N ALA A 229 -8.56 3.35 5.12
CA ALA A 229 -9.97 3.41 5.50
C ALA A 229 -10.90 3.13 4.31
N GLU A 230 -10.44 3.38 3.08
CA GLU A 230 -11.16 2.99 1.87
C GLU A 230 -11.06 1.47 1.71
N TYR A 231 -12.08 0.77 2.21
CA TYR A 231 -12.17 -0.69 2.21
C TYR A 231 -12.12 -1.33 0.81
N ARG A 232 -12.17 -0.54 -0.28
CA ARG A 232 -12.08 -0.96 -1.67
C ARG A 232 -10.64 -0.94 -2.21
N ASN A 233 -9.68 -0.37 -1.49
CA ASN A 233 -8.26 -0.34 -1.85
C ASN A 233 -7.50 -1.52 -1.22
N ARG A 234 -6.44 -1.99 -1.87
CA ARG A 234 -5.63 -3.14 -1.42
C ARG A 234 -4.17 -2.83 -1.64
N ALA A 235 -3.29 -3.44 -0.84
CA ALA A 235 -1.86 -3.41 -1.09
C ALA A 235 -1.57 -4.02 -2.47
N SER A 236 -0.63 -3.41 -3.21
CA SER A 236 -0.19 -3.92 -4.51
C SER A 236 0.89 -4.98 -4.30
N VAL A 237 0.83 -6.06 -5.09
CA VAL A 237 1.89 -7.09 -5.11
C VAL A 237 3.24 -6.46 -5.41
N GLU A 238 3.30 -5.56 -6.38
CA GLU A 238 4.52 -4.88 -6.78
C GLU A 238 5.08 -3.95 -5.70
N GLN A 239 4.22 -3.32 -4.89
CA GLN A 239 4.65 -2.52 -3.75
C GLN A 239 5.16 -3.41 -2.61
N ILE A 240 4.47 -4.54 -2.33
CA ILE A 240 4.91 -5.50 -1.31
C ILE A 240 6.28 -6.09 -1.69
N LEU A 241 6.45 -6.57 -2.93
CA LEU A 241 7.72 -7.14 -3.39
C LEU A 241 8.86 -6.11 -3.41
N ARG A 242 8.57 -4.84 -3.75
CA ARG A 242 9.54 -3.75 -3.60
C ARG A 242 9.92 -3.50 -2.14
N ALA A 243 8.96 -3.60 -1.22
CA ALA A 243 9.27 -3.52 0.22
C ALA A 243 10.16 -4.68 0.68
N VAL A 244 9.93 -5.90 0.17
CA VAL A 244 10.82 -7.06 0.41
C VAL A 244 12.23 -6.79 -0.09
N GLU A 245 12.38 -6.27 -1.31
CA GLU A 245 13.68 -5.93 -1.87
C GLU A 245 14.41 -4.89 -1.01
N ARG A 246 13.71 -3.84 -0.55
CA ARG A 246 14.27 -2.81 0.33
C ARG A 246 14.72 -3.38 1.68
N MET A 247 13.88 -4.22 2.29
CA MET A 247 14.19 -4.90 3.55
C MET A 247 15.44 -5.77 3.41
N GLN A 248 15.57 -6.51 2.30
CA GLN A 248 16.72 -7.38 2.04
C GLN A 248 17.98 -6.63 1.61
N ASN A 249 17.85 -5.38 1.15
CA ASN A 249 18.96 -4.55 0.66
C ASN A 249 18.97 -3.15 1.34
N PRO A 250 19.38 -3.04 2.61
CA PRO A 250 19.31 -1.78 3.36
C PRO A 250 20.09 -0.62 2.75
N GLU A 251 21.26 -0.90 2.13
CA GLU A 251 22.06 0.14 1.45
C GLU A 251 21.33 0.70 0.22
N LEU A 252 20.70 -0.19 -0.57
CA LEU A 252 19.87 0.21 -1.70
C LEU A 252 18.67 1.02 -1.22
N ALA A 253 18.00 0.58 -0.15
CA ALA A 253 16.84 1.24 0.43
C ALA A 253 17.14 2.69 0.87
N GLN A 254 18.36 2.96 1.34
CA GLN A 254 18.81 4.30 1.75
C GLN A 254 19.37 5.15 0.59
N SER A 255 19.51 4.60 -0.60
CA SER A 255 20.01 5.36 -1.75
C SER A 255 19.03 6.50 -2.13
N PRO A 256 19.53 7.69 -2.53
CA PRO A 256 18.67 8.78 -2.97
C PRO A 256 17.71 8.41 -4.10
N GLU A 257 18.16 7.56 -5.02
CA GLU A 257 17.32 7.03 -6.10
C GLU A 257 16.15 6.22 -5.56
N MET A 258 16.41 5.24 -4.69
CA MET A 258 15.38 4.35 -4.18
C MET A 258 14.38 5.08 -3.27
N VAL A 259 14.85 6.01 -2.43
CA VAL A 259 14.00 6.87 -1.60
C VAL A 259 13.00 7.62 -2.49
N MET A 260 13.48 8.24 -3.57
CA MET A 260 12.62 9.01 -4.46
C MET A 260 11.70 8.15 -5.31
N ARG A 261 12.16 6.99 -5.81
CA ARG A 261 11.30 6.04 -6.52
C ARG A 261 10.17 5.51 -5.63
N THR A 262 10.48 5.19 -4.38
CA THR A 262 9.51 4.74 -3.38
C THR A 262 8.51 5.87 -3.08
N PHE A 263 9.02 7.07 -2.83
CA PHE A 263 8.19 8.25 -2.60
C PHE A 263 7.19 8.49 -3.75
N TRP A 264 7.64 8.51 -5.00
CA TRP A 264 6.75 8.73 -6.15
C TRP A 264 5.81 7.55 -6.42
N GLY A 265 6.29 6.32 -6.27
CA GLY A 265 5.55 5.11 -6.58
C GLY A 265 4.53 4.69 -5.53
N GLU A 266 4.73 5.07 -4.27
CA GLU A 266 3.92 4.60 -3.14
C GLU A 266 3.24 5.74 -2.40
N VAL A 267 3.84 6.93 -2.27
CA VAL A 267 3.13 8.08 -1.69
C VAL A 267 2.22 8.72 -2.73
N TRP A 268 2.66 8.90 -3.97
CA TRP A 268 1.95 9.68 -5.01
C TRP A 268 1.20 8.87 -6.06
N ASN A 269 1.29 7.55 -6.02
CA ASN A 269 0.60 6.67 -6.96
C ASN A 269 -0.20 5.59 -6.22
N PRO A 270 -1.34 5.16 -6.77
CA PRO A 270 -2.20 4.18 -6.12
C PRO A 270 -1.58 2.76 -6.13
N PRO A 271 -1.86 1.95 -5.09
CA PRO A 271 -2.54 2.35 -3.86
C PRO A 271 -1.62 3.26 -3.02
N TYR A 272 -2.17 4.37 -2.52
CA TYR A 272 -1.37 5.39 -1.83
C TYR A 272 -1.00 4.93 -0.42
N ASN A 273 0.24 5.19 -0.03
CA ASN A 273 0.77 4.95 1.31
C ASN A 273 1.43 6.23 1.85
N VAL A 274 0.60 7.12 2.39
CA VAL A 274 1.05 8.42 2.92
C VAL A 274 1.89 8.25 4.19
N ASP A 275 1.63 7.23 4.99
CA ASP A 275 2.35 7.02 6.26
C ASP A 275 3.80 6.56 6.05
N LEU A 276 4.15 6.09 4.84
CA LEU A 276 5.53 5.85 4.42
C LEU A 276 6.41 7.12 4.48
N ILE A 277 5.81 8.31 4.55
CA ILE A 277 6.55 9.56 4.81
C ILE A 277 7.32 9.49 6.14
N ASP A 278 6.85 8.74 7.14
CA ASP A 278 7.52 8.62 8.43
C ASP A 278 8.90 7.94 8.32
N SER A 279 9.07 7.01 7.37
CA SER A 279 10.38 6.40 7.08
C SER A 279 11.17 7.17 6.02
N LEU A 280 10.51 7.79 5.04
CA LEU A 280 11.16 8.45 3.91
C LEU A 280 11.59 9.90 4.16
N ALA A 281 11.05 10.58 5.17
CA ALA A 281 11.34 11.98 5.46
C ALA A 281 12.03 12.16 6.82
N ALA A 282 12.88 13.17 6.93
CA ALA A 282 13.40 13.65 8.21
C ALA A 282 12.29 14.31 9.04
N GLU A 283 12.45 14.38 10.36
CA GLU A 283 11.43 14.98 11.24
C GLU A 283 11.16 16.45 10.92
N ASP A 284 12.22 17.18 10.58
CA ASP A 284 12.24 18.59 10.19
C ASP A 284 12.09 18.80 8.68
N PHE A 285 11.65 17.79 7.93
CA PHE A 285 11.46 17.88 6.49
C PHE A 285 10.64 19.10 6.08
N GLU A 286 11.13 19.81 5.07
CA GLU A 286 10.45 20.97 4.50
C GLU A 286 10.13 20.76 3.02
N ILE A 287 8.89 21.06 2.63
CA ILE A 287 8.51 21.20 1.23
C ILE A 287 8.13 22.64 0.92
N ILE A 288 8.71 23.19 -0.15
CA ILE A 288 8.40 24.51 -0.69
C ILE A 288 7.71 24.32 -2.04
N SER A 289 6.45 24.74 -2.13
CA SER A 289 5.63 24.58 -3.33
C SER A 289 4.86 25.86 -3.60
N ALA A 290 5.03 26.44 -4.81
CA ALA A 290 4.43 27.71 -5.20
C ALA A 290 4.64 28.83 -4.16
N GLY A 291 5.87 28.96 -3.66
CA GLY A 291 6.25 29.98 -2.68
C GLY A 291 5.73 29.78 -1.26
N LYS A 292 5.03 28.67 -0.97
CA LYS A 292 4.57 28.31 0.37
C LYS A 292 5.40 27.16 0.93
N SER A 293 5.81 27.30 2.18
CA SER A 293 6.53 26.25 2.92
C SER A 293 5.55 25.44 3.79
N VAL A 294 5.75 24.12 3.83
CA VAL A 294 5.13 23.19 4.78
C VAL A 294 6.25 22.47 5.51
N GLN A 295 6.27 22.58 6.84
CA GLN A 295 7.35 22.09 7.69
C GLN A 295 6.88 20.95 8.59
N GLY A 296 7.69 19.91 8.68
CA GLY A 296 7.47 18.73 9.49
C GLY A 296 6.62 17.66 8.81
N ARG A 297 6.87 16.39 9.17
CA ARG A 297 6.23 15.21 8.56
C ARG A 297 4.71 15.23 8.65
N ASP A 298 4.13 15.60 9.79
CA ASP A 298 2.68 15.57 9.98
C ASP A 298 1.93 16.62 9.15
N ALA A 299 2.50 17.83 9.07
CA ALA A 299 1.97 18.88 8.21
C ALA A 299 2.09 18.47 6.73
N PHE A 300 3.21 17.83 6.36
CA PHE A 300 3.41 17.33 5.02
C PHE A 300 2.45 16.19 4.66
N LYS A 301 2.25 15.18 5.53
CA LYS A 301 1.25 14.11 5.34
C LYS A 301 -0.15 14.69 5.15
N SER A 302 -0.53 15.69 5.94
CA SER A 302 -1.82 16.38 5.81
C SER A 302 -1.94 17.11 4.47
N TRP A 303 -0.87 17.79 4.03
CA TRP A 303 -0.82 18.47 2.73
C TRP A 303 -0.91 17.48 1.56
N VAL A 304 -0.24 16.33 1.63
CA VAL A 304 -0.34 15.26 0.62
C VAL A 304 -1.77 14.73 0.51
N ARG A 305 -2.42 14.44 1.64
CA ARG A 305 -3.83 13.97 1.65
C ARG A 305 -4.79 14.99 1.05
N ASP A 306 -4.63 16.27 1.40
CA ASP A 306 -5.43 17.37 0.81
C ASP A 306 -5.21 17.47 -0.71
N PHE A 307 -3.97 17.35 -1.18
CA PHE A 307 -3.68 17.36 -2.61
C PHE A 307 -4.30 16.15 -3.33
N GLN A 308 -4.11 14.95 -2.80
CA GLN A 308 -4.67 13.71 -3.36
C GLN A 308 -6.21 13.76 -3.42
N GLY A 309 -6.85 14.39 -2.43
CA GLY A 309 -8.30 14.57 -2.40
C GLY A 309 -8.85 15.52 -3.47
N LYS A 310 -8.02 16.39 -4.04
CA LYS A 310 -8.43 17.38 -5.06
C LYS A 310 -8.36 16.85 -6.50
N ILE A 311 -7.82 15.66 -6.71
CA ILE A 311 -7.67 15.04 -8.03
C ILE A 311 -8.11 13.58 -7.95
N ASN A 312 -9.24 13.26 -8.57
CA ASN A 312 -9.71 11.89 -8.67
C ASN A 312 -8.87 11.10 -9.69
N ALA A 313 -8.61 9.82 -9.41
CA ALA A 313 -7.71 8.98 -10.21
C ALA A 313 -6.33 9.63 -10.46
N LEU A 314 -5.82 10.34 -9.45
CA LEU A 314 -4.52 11.00 -9.49
C LEU A 314 -3.40 10.02 -9.86
N ARG A 315 -2.50 10.49 -10.71
CA ARG A 315 -1.33 9.74 -11.16
C ARG A 315 -0.15 10.65 -11.35
N PHE A 316 1.02 10.16 -10.98
CA PHE A 316 2.30 10.79 -11.34
C PHE A 316 3.10 9.84 -12.21
N GLU A 317 3.40 10.27 -13.43
CA GLU A 317 4.39 9.65 -14.30
C GLU A 317 5.73 10.36 -14.11
N ILE A 318 6.79 9.60 -13.89
CA ILE A 318 8.14 10.15 -13.70
C ILE A 318 8.84 10.13 -15.06
N ASP A 319 8.94 11.32 -15.65
CA ASP A 319 9.54 11.52 -16.98
C ASP A 319 11.07 11.40 -16.92
N ASP A 320 11.67 11.87 -15.83
CA ASP A 320 13.11 11.85 -15.60
C ASP A 320 13.44 11.86 -14.11
N LEU A 321 14.49 11.14 -13.73
CA LEU A 321 15.00 11.08 -12.36
C LEU A 321 16.53 11.11 -12.41
N ILE A 322 17.09 12.26 -12.04
CA ILE A 322 18.53 12.52 -12.10
C ILE A 322 19.06 12.61 -10.68
N VAL A 323 20.03 11.79 -10.34
CA VAL A 323 20.70 11.79 -9.04
C VAL A 323 22.09 12.41 -9.16
N SER A 324 22.39 13.34 -8.26
CA SER A 324 23.72 13.92 -8.06
C SER A 324 24.01 13.98 -6.58
N ASP A 325 24.80 13.03 -6.08
CA ASP A 325 25.07 12.83 -4.66
C ASP A 325 23.76 12.78 -3.85
N HIS A 326 23.54 13.76 -2.97
CA HIS A 326 22.37 13.88 -2.11
C HIS A 326 21.22 14.66 -2.75
N LYS A 327 21.33 15.13 -3.99
CA LYS A 327 20.26 15.85 -4.68
C LYS A 327 19.64 15.00 -5.77
N VAL A 328 18.32 14.92 -5.76
CA VAL A 328 17.53 14.24 -6.79
C VAL A 328 16.64 15.26 -7.48
N VAL A 329 16.82 15.39 -8.79
CA VAL A 329 15.92 16.15 -9.65
C VAL A 329 14.94 15.18 -10.27
N THR A 330 13.64 15.47 -10.15
CA THR A 330 12.59 14.65 -10.77
C THR A 330 11.72 15.53 -11.65
N ARG A 331 11.59 15.16 -12.92
CA ARG A 331 10.54 15.67 -13.80
C ARG A 331 9.38 14.71 -13.82
N TRP A 332 8.18 15.24 -13.81
CA TRP A 332 6.98 14.43 -13.72
C TRP A 332 5.81 15.07 -14.44
N THR A 333 4.89 14.20 -14.84
CA THR A 333 3.57 14.54 -15.37
C THR A 333 2.51 14.08 -14.38
N CYS A 334 1.68 15.01 -13.91
CA CYS A 334 0.54 14.75 -13.04
C CYS A 334 -0.72 14.71 -13.88
N SER A 335 -1.52 13.65 -13.76
CA SER A 335 -2.80 13.53 -14.45
C SER A 335 -3.90 13.03 -13.53
N GLY A 336 -5.15 13.24 -13.94
CA GLY A 336 -6.32 12.75 -13.21
C GLY A 336 -7.60 13.44 -13.66
N ARG A 337 -8.55 13.56 -12.73
CA ARG A 337 -9.85 14.22 -12.92
C ARG A 337 -10.04 15.30 -11.86
N ASN A 338 -10.53 16.45 -12.29
CA ASN A 338 -10.75 17.58 -11.41
C ASN A 338 -11.73 17.26 -10.28
N ASN A 339 -11.28 17.42 -9.04
CA ASN A 339 -12.12 17.31 -7.86
C ASN A 339 -11.97 18.55 -6.97
N GLY A 340 -11.99 19.73 -7.60
CA GLY A 340 -11.82 21.02 -6.93
C GLY A 340 -10.36 21.50 -6.86
N PHE A 341 -9.56 21.09 -7.84
CA PHE A 341 -8.18 21.57 -7.95
C PHE A 341 -8.17 23.08 -8.22
N PHE A 342 -7.22 23.81 -7.63
CA PHE A 342 -7.18 25.28 -7.67
C PHE A 342 -8.45 26.00 -7.18
N GLY A 343 -9.31 25.32 -6.40
CA GLY A 343 -10.54 25.92 -5.87
C GLY A 343 -11.67 26.03 -6.90
N THR A 344 -11.60 25.27 -7.99
CA THR A 344 -12.71 25.16 -8.95
C THR A 344 -13.82 24.25 -8.41
N GLU A 345 -14.93 24.15 -9.14
CA GLU A 345 -15.93 23.11 -8.89
C GLU A 345 -15.37 21.70 -9.24
N PRO A 346 -15.82 20.63 -8.58
CA PRO A 346 -15.40 19.25 -8.85
C PRO A 346 -16.13 18.67 -10.09
N ASP A 347 -15.77 19.17 -11.27
CA ASP A 347 -16.44 18.84 -12.55
C ASP A 347 -16.02 17.50 -13.20
N GLN A 348 -15.06 16.78 -12.61
CA GLN A 348 -14.53 15.50 -13.11
C GLN A 348 -13.92 15.54 -14.52
N ARG A 349 -13.69 16.73 -15.10
CA ARG A 349 -12.98 16.89 -16.37
C ARG A 349 -11.55 16.38 -16.22
N HIS A 350 -11.03 15.79 -17.30
CA HIS A 350 -9.65 15.34 -17.31
C HIS A 350 -8.71 16.54 -17.17
N MET A 351 -7.66 16.35 -16.38
CA MET A 351 -6.59 17.32 -16.22
C MET A 351 -5.23 16.66 -16.31
N GLU A 352 -4.28 17.42 -16.82
CA GLU A 352 -2.87 17.06 -16.90
C GLU A 352 -2.01 18.32 -16.77
N PHE A 353 -0.90 18.21 -16.05
CA PHE A 353 0.12 19.25 -15.96
C PHE A 353 1.48 18.66 -15.57
N THR A 354 2.55 19.36 -15.91
CA THR A 354 3.91 18.90 -15.60
C THR A 354 4.51 19.66 -14.42
N GLY A 355 5.61 19.13 -13.90
CA GLY A 355 6.42 19.84 -12.92
C GLY A 355 7.81 19.26 -12.79
N ILE A 356 8.61 19.98 -12.00
CA ILE A 356 9.94 19.57 -11.61
C ILE A 356 10.08 19.72 -10.10
N THR A 357 10.77 18.77 -9.49
CA THR A 357 11.14 18.85 -8.08
C THR A 357 12.62 18.67 -7.91
N ILE A 358 13.19 19.37 -6.94
CA ILE A 358 14.55 19.15 -6.47
C ILE A 358 14.45 18.74 -5.01
N THR A 359 14.89 17.52 -4.70
CA THR A 359 14.81 16.95 -3.35
C THR A 359 16.22 16.69 -2.84
N GLU A 360 16.51 17.08 -1.61
CA GLU A 360 17.71 16.66 -0.90
C GLU A 360 17.40 15.39 -0.08
N VAL A 361 18.26 14.37 -0.22
CA VAL A 361 18.18 13.09 0.48
C VAL A 361 19.50 12.82 1.20
N LYS A 362 19.45 12.73 2.53
CA LYS A 362 20.59 12.43 3.40
C LYS A 362 20.21 11.28 4.32
N ASP A 363 21.13 10.34 4.51
CA ASP A 363 20.94 9.18 5.40
C ASP A 363 19.62 8.44 5.15
N GLY A 364 19.29 8.23 3.88
CA GLY A 364 18.06 7.56 3.45
C GLY A 364 16.76 8.36 3.64
N ARG A 365 16.84 9.65 3.98
CA ARG A 365 15.67 10.50 4.26
C ARG A 365 15.68 11.79 3.47
N MET A 366 14.51 12.18 2.98
CA MET A 366 14.30 13.50 2.40
C MET A 366 14.40 14.56 3.49
N THR A 367 15.22 15.58 3.28
CA THR A 367 15.41 16.71 4.22
C THR A 367 14.73 17.99 3.71
N GLN A 368 14.77 18.23 2.40
CA GLN A 368 14.13 19.41 1.79
C GLN A 368 13.65 19.09 0.38
N LYS A 369 12.52 19.66 -0.03
CA LYS A 369 11.97 19.51 -1.38
C LYS A 369 11.45 20.83 -1.93
N PHE A 370 11.90 21.20 -3.13
CA PHE A 370 11.36 22.32 -3.90
C PHE A 370 10.48 21.79 -5.03
N VAL A 371 9.34 22.44 -5.26
CA VAL A 371 8.38 22.04 -6.30
C VAL A 371 8.03 23.24 -7.18
N GLU A 372 8.33 23.12 -8.47
CA GLU A 372 7.88 24.03 -9.51
C GLU A 372 6.90 23.33 -10.44
N ARG A 373 5.74 23.93 -10.66
CA ARG A 373 4.62 23.33 -11.40
C ARG A 373 4.28 24.17 -12.61
N SER A 374 4.22 23.54 -13.77
CA SER A 374 3.75 24.15 -15.02
C SER A 374 2.22 24.07 -15.08
N ALA A 375 1.54 24.85 -14.24
CA ALA A 375 0.10 24.76 -14.04
C ALA A 375 -0.72 25.89 -14.69
N TRP A 376 -0.08 26.79 -15.43
CA TRP A 376 -0.76 27.95 -16.02
C TRP A 376 -1.77 27.55 -17.09
N GLU A 377 -1.36 26.72 -18.04
CA GLU A 377 -2.21 26.19 -19.11
C GLU A 377 -3.38 25.39 -18.52
N LEU A 378 -3.10 24.57 -17.50
CA LEU A 378 -4.14 23.86 -16.78
C LEU A 378 -5.12 24.83 -16.11
N SER A 379 -4.63 25.86 -15.42
CA SER A 379 -5.50 26.85 -14.77
C SER A 379 -6.42 27.54 -15.77
N LYS A 380 -5.93 27.86 -16.97
CA LYS A 380 -6.75 28.41 -18.05
C LYS A 380 -7.78 27.42 -18.55
N ALA A 381 -7.40 26.15 -18.74
CA ALA A 381 -8.31 25.11 -19.23
C ALA A 381 -9.45 24.83 -18.23
N LEU A 382 -9.16 24.84 -16.93
CA LEU A 382 -10.17 24.65 -15.90
C LEU A 382 -11.10 25.86 -15.76
N LEU A 383 -10.57 27.08 -15.89
CA LEU A 383 -11.32 28.33 -15.74
C LEU A 383 -12.02 28.79 -17.03
N ALA A 384 -11.71 28.19 -18.17
CA ALA A 384 -12.46 28.43 -19.39
C ALA A 384 -13.89 27.93 -19.18
N GLU A 385 -14.85 28.85 -19.10
CA GLU A 385 -16.26 28.55 -19.32
C GLU A 385 -16.37 27.84 -20.68
N GLU A 386 -17.06 26.71 -20.73
CA GLU A 386 -17.33 26.02 -22.00
C GLU A 386 -17.98 27.04 -22.95
N ALA A 387 -17.24 27.51 -23.94
CA ALA A 387 -17.84 28.16 -25.09
C ALA A 387 -18.61 27.07 -25.83
N GLU A 388 -19.95 27.16 -25.78
CA GLU A 388 -20.94 26.27 -26.41
C GLU A 388 -20.54 25.74 -27.79
#